data_AF-A0A2G9WRL3-F1
#
_entry.id   AF-A0A2G9WRL3-F1
#
_cell.length_a   1.000
_cell.length_b   1.000
_cell.length_c   1.000
_cell.angle_alpha   90.00
_cell.angle_beta   90.00
_cell.angle_gamma   90.00
#
_symmetry.space_group_name_H-M   'P 1'
#
loop_
_entity.id
_entity.type
_entity.pdbx_description
1 polymer ?
#
loop_
_entity_poly.entity_id
_entity_poly.type
_entity_poly.pdbx_seq_one_letter_code
_entity_poly.pdbx_strand_id
1 'polypeptide(L)' 'FHLDQTKVMDGSLVRILSWYDNEWGFSNRMADTAVAIGKTL' A
#
# COMPACT_ATOMS: atom_id res chain seq x y z
N PHE A 1 -9.63 0.06 1.19
CA PHE A 1 -9.53 -0.38 2.60
C PHE A 1 -10.73 -1.26 2.93
N HIS A 2 -10.50 -2.48 3.42
CA HIS A 2 -11.56 -3.39 3.88
C HIS A 2 -11.78 -3.16 5.38
N LEU A 3 -12.81 -2.36 5.70
CA LEU A 3 -13.07 -1.89 7.05
C LEU A 3 -13.63 -2.98 7.97
N ASP A 4 -14.26 -4.00 7.40
CA ASP A 4 -14.82 -5.17 8.08
C ASP A 4 -13.75 -6.08 8.71
N GLN A 5 -12.54 -6.09 8.14
CA GLN A 5 -11.40 -6.86 8.65
C GLN A 5 -10.54 -6.09 9.65
N THR A 6 -10.85 -4.81 9.88
CA THR A 6 -10.14 -3.99 10.86
C THR A 6 -10.67 -4.28 12.26
N LYS A 7 -9.84 -4.86 13.13
CA LYS A 7 -10.23 -5.27 14.49
C LYS A 7 -9.30 -4.68 15.53
N VAL A 8 -9.88 -4.15 16.62
CA VAL A 8 -9.16 -3.76 17.83
C VAL A 8 -9.14 -4.95 18.78
N MET A 9 -7.96 -5.30 19.29
CA MET A 9 -7.66 -6.38 20.21
C MET A 9 -7.00 -5.79 21.46
N ASP A 10 -7.30 -6.35 22.64
CA ASP A 10 -6.67 -6.00 23.92
C ASP A 10 -6.57 -4.49 24.21
N GLY A 11 -7.64 -3.75 23.90
CA GLY A 11 -7.81 -2.33 24.24
C GLY A 11 -7.05 -1.33 23.35
N SER A 12 -5.91 -1.70 22.77
CA SER A 12 -5.10 -0.77 21.95
C SER A 12 -4.42 -1.37 20.72
N LEU A 13 -4.46 -2.69 20.50
CA LEU A 13 -3.80 -3.32 19.36
C LEU A 13 -4.75 -3.42 18.17
N VAL A 14 -4.45 -2.76 17.05
CA VAL A 14 -5.33 -2.76 15.86
C VAL A 14 -4.72 -3.59 14.75
N ARG A 15 -5.46 -4.57 14.24
CA ARG A 15 -5.12 -5.31 13.02
C ARG A 15 -5.90 -4.72 11.85
N ILE A 16 -5.19 -4.21 10.84
CA ILE A 16 -5.78 -3.63 9.62
C ILE A 16 -5.43 -4.53 8.43
N LEU A 17 -6.41 -4.82 7.58
CA LEU A 17 -6.19 -5.54 6.33
C LEU A 17 -6.53 -4.63 5.15
N SER A 18 -5.60 -4.53 4.21
CA SER A 18 -5.84 -3.88 2.93
C SER A 18 -5.37 -4.77 1.80
N TRP A 19 -6.25 -4.93 0.82
CA TRP A 19 -5.88 -5.49 -0.46
C TRP A 19 -5.15 -4.44 -1.29
N TYR A 20 -4.22 -4.91 -2.10
CA TYR A 20 -3.65 -4.17 -3.20
C TYR A 20 -3.48 -5.11 -4.39
N ASP A 21 -3.59 -4.56 -5.59
CA ASP A 21 -3.30 -5.29 -6.83
C ASP A 21 -1.77 -5.41 -6.96
N ASN A 22 -1.27 -6.65 -6.96
CA ASN A 22 0.17 -6.92 -6.94
C ASN A 22 0.86 -6.64 -8.26
N GLU A 23 0.15 -6.72 -9.39
CA GLU A 23 0.74 -6.47 -10.71
C GLU A 23 0.58 -5.01 -11.08
N TRP A 24 -0.66 -4.52 -11.11
CA TRP A 24 -0.97 -3.16 -11.52
C TRP A 24 -0.42 -2.14 -10.52
N GLY A 25 -0.61 -2.38 -9.21
CA GLY A 25 -0.13 -1.48 -8.17
C GLY A 25 1.40 -1.36 -8.17
N PHE A 26 2.10 -2.47 -8.36
CA PHE A 26 3.56 -2.49 -8.44
C PHE A 26 4.05 -1.79 -9.71
N SER A 27 3.51 -2.11 -10.89
CA SER A 27 3.93 -1.52 -12.15
C SER A 27 3.78 0.00 -12.18
N ASN A 28 2.67 0.54 -11.65
CA ASN A 28 2.46 1.99 -11.58
C ASN A 28 3.47 2.67 -10.64
N ARG A 29 3.75 2.09 -9.46
CA ARG A 29 4.75 2.66 -8.53
C ARG A 29 6.18 2.56 -9.06
N MET A 30 6.49 1.51 -9.83
CA MET A 30 7.78 1.39 -10.50
C MET A 30 7.96 2.48 -11.56
N ALA A 31 6.93 2.77 -12.36
CA ALA A 31 6.96 3.86 -13.33
C ALA A 31 7.16 5.23 -12.67
N ASP A 32 6.44 5.52 -11.59
CA ASP A 32 6.63 6.75 -10.82
C ASP A 32 8.06 6.88 -10.28
N THR A 33 8.62 5.77 -9.77
CA THR A 33 9.99 5.71 -9.27
C THR A 33 11.00 6.01 -10.39
N ALA A 34 10.81 5.44 -11.59
CA ALA A 34 11.67 5.70 -12.74
C ALA A 34 11.63 7.17 -13.16
N VAL A 35 10.44 7.80 -13.17
CA VAL A 35 10.29 9.23 -13.45
C VAL A 35 10.98 10.09 -12.39
N ALA A 36 10.87 9.73 -11.11
CA ALA A 36 11.53 10.45 -10.03
C ALA A 36 13.06 10.38 -10.15
N ILE A 37 13.62 9.20 -10.43
CA ILE A 37 15.06 9.02 -10.67
C ILE A 37 15.51 9.81 -11.91
N GLY A 38 14.74 9.76 -13.00
CA GLY A 38 15.05 10.48 -14.23
C GLY A 38 15.15 12.01 -14.06
N LYS A 39 14.49 12.59 -13.05
CA LYS A 39 14.63 14.03 -12.72
C LYS A 39 15.91 14.37 -11.97
N THR A 40 16.66 13.38 -11.51
CA THR A 40 17.90 13.56 -10.73
C THR A 40 19.17 13.32 -11.56
N LEU A 41 19.00 12.96 -12.84
CA LEU A 41 20.04 12.79 -13.85
C LEU A 41 20.03 13.99 -14.79
#